data_AF-A0A7X7BJP8-F1
#
_entry.id   AF-A0A7X7BJP8-F1
#
_cell.length_a   1.000
_cell.length_b   1.000
_cell.length_c   1.000
_cell.angle_alpha   90.00
_cell.angle_beta   90.00
_cell.angle_gamma   90.00
#
_symmetry.space_group_name_H-M   'P 1'
#
loop_
_entity.id
_entity.type
_entity.pdbx_description
1 polymer ?
#
loop_
_entity_poly.entity_id
_entity_poly.type
_entity_poly.pdbx_seq_one_letter_code
_entity_poly.pdbx_strand_id
1 'polypeptide(L)'
;MSKSSFRVRKIVTLAILAALGSALMWVEIPFIPPFKFDISDTAVIIAMVLYGPIGGIAVALNKSLVHIVIISAGDFGVGEMIAFV
;
A
#
# COMPACT_ATOMS: atom_id res chain seq x y z
N MET A 1 -21.08 -1.18 20.79
CA MET A 1 -19.62 -1.20 20.47
C MET A 1 -18.98 0.07 21.02
N SER A 2 -18.01 -0.01 21.93
CA SER A 2 -17.28 1.18 22.40
C SER A 2 -16.54 1.83 21.22
N LYS A 3 -16.71 3.14 21.02
CA LYS A 3 -16.07 3.90 19.92
C LYS A 3 -14.53 3.80 19.91
N SER A 4 -13.90 3.38 21.01
CA SER A 4 -12.45 3.19 21.09
C SER A 4 -11.97 1.92 20.38
N SER A 5 -12.66 0.80 20.57
CA SER A 5 -12.32 -0.50 19.94
C SER A 5 -12.39 -0.42 18.41
N PHE A 6 -13.36 0.32 17.87
CA PHE A 6 -13.48 0.53 16.42
C PHE A 6 -12.31 1.32 15.83
N ARG A 7 -11.80 2.33 16.54
CA ARG A 7 -10.62 3.11 16.12
C ARG A 7 -9.35 2.27 16.10
N VAL A 8 -9.12 1.47 17.15
CA VAL A 8 -7.96 0.56 17.21
C VAL A 8 -8.02 -0.45 16.08
N ARG A 9 -9.18 -1.07 15.87
CA ARG A 9 -9.37 -2.04 14.77
C ARG A 9 -9.08 -1.42 13.41
N LYS A 10 -9.56 -0.20 13.15
CA LYS A 10 -9.28 0.52 11.91
C LYS A 10 -7.79 0.70 11.67
N ILE A 11 -7.05 1.17 12.67
CA ILE A 11 -5.59 1.39 12.56
C ILE A 11 -4.87 0.08 12.29
N VAL A 12 -5.21 -0.98 13.04
CA VAL A 12 -4.59 -2.30 12.89
C VAL A 12 -4.86 -2.88 11.49
N THR A 13 -6.09 -2.79 10.99
CA THR A 13 -6.42 -3.30 9.65
C THR A 13 -5.70 -2.52 8.56
N LEU A 14 -5.59 -1.19 8.68
CA LEU A 14 -4.81 -0.38 7.74
C LEU A 14 -3.31 -0.75 7.76
N ALA A 15 -2.73 -0.99 8.94
CA ALA A 15 -1.35 -1.41 9.08
C ALA A 15 -1.08 -2.79 8.43
N ILE A 16 -1.99 -3.75 8.63
CA ILE A 16 -1.89 -5.08 8.01
C ILE A 16 -1.99 -4.98 6.49
N LEU A 17 -2.92 -4.20 5.96
CA LEU A 17 -3.08 -4.00 4.52
C LEU A 17 -1.86 -3.30 3.90
N ALA A 18 -1.27 -2.33 4.60
CA ALA A 18 -0.04 -1.68 4.16
C ALA A 18 1.16 -2.64 4.13
N ALA A 19 1.33 -3.48 5.16
CA ALA A 19 2.38 -4.49 5.20
C ALA A 19 2.20 -5.56 4.12
N LEU A 20 0.95 -5.96 3.84
CA LEU A 20 0.64 -6.88 2.75
C LEU A 20 0.91 -6.24 1.38
N GLY A 21 0.50 -4.98 1.20
CA GLY A 21 0.77 -4.20 0.00
C GLY A 21 2.27 -4.06 -0.28
N SER A 22 3.08 -3.73 0.73
CA SER A 22 4.53 -3.60 0.56
C SER A 22 5.22 -4.93 0.27
N ALA A 23 4.77 -6.03 0.89
CA ALA A 23 5.29 -7.36 0.59
C ALA A 23 4.96 -7.79 -0.85
N LEU A 24 3.77 -7.44 -1.36
CA LEU A 24 3.36 -7.77 -2.73
C LEU A 24 4.15 -7.03 -3.81
N MET A 25 4.74 -5.86 -3.51
CA MET A 25 5.61 -5.15 -4.45
C MET A 25 6.88 -5.96 -4.82
N TRP A 26 7.27 -6.94 -4.01
CA TRP A 26 8.40 -7.84 -4.29
C TRP A 26 8.04 -8.95 -5.29
N VAL A 27 6.75 -9.19 -5.50
CA VAL A 27 6.21 -10.30 -6.30
C VAL A 27 5.53 -9.77 -7.56
N GLU A 28 5.94 -8.60 -8.06
CA GLU A 28 5.43 -8.04 -9.31
C GLU A 28 5.63 -9.04 -10.46
N ILE A 29 4.52 -9.53 -11.01
CA ILE A 29 4.53 -10.47 -12.14
C ILE A 29 4.68 -9.67 -13.43
N PRO A 30 5.73 -9.90 -14.23
CA PRO A 30 5.87 -9.25 -15.53
C PRO A 30 4.79 -9.77 -16.47
N PHE A 31 3.71 -8.98 -16.64
CA PHE A 31 2.55 -9.40 -17.42
C PHE A 31 2.80 -9.25 -18.92
N ILE A 32 3.21 -8.05 -19.39
CA ILE A 32 3.55 -7.76 -20.81
C ILE A 32 4.53 -6.58 -20.83
N PRO A 33 5.72 -6.63 -21.46
CA PRO A 33 6.56 -5.43 -21.60
C PRO A 33 5.79 -4.39 -22.44
N PRO A 34 5.51 -3.14 -21.99
CA PRO A 34 6.06 -2.38 -20.84
C PRO A 34 5.16 -2.29 -19.57
N PHE A 35 4.01 -2.96 -19.53
CA PHE A 35 3.04 -2.91 -18.44
C PHE A 35 3.31 -3.99 -17.39
N LYS A 36 3.73 -3.55 -16.19
CA LYS A 36 3.77 -4.40 -15.00
C LYS A 36 2.39 -4.41 -14.34
N PHE A 37 1.97 -5.56 -13.83
CA PHE A 37 0.71 -5.66 -13.09
C PHE A 37 0.97 -5.48 -11.60
N ASP A 38 0.47 -4.39 -11.04
CA ASP A 38 0.63 -4.04 -9.63
C ASP A 38 -0.39 -4.76 -8.73
N ILE A 39 -0.05 -5.98 -8.32
CA ILE A 39 -0.89 -6.76 -7.39
C ILE A 39 -1.02 -6.03 -6.04
N SER A 40 0.00 -5.25 -5.67
CA SER A 40 0.05 -4.45 -4.45
C SER A 40 -1.12 -3.47 -4.31
N ASP A 41 -1.70 -2.99 -5.41
CA ASP A 41 -2.86 -2.08 -5.40
C ASP A 41 -4.16 -2.74 -4.97
N THR A 42 -4.24 -4.07 -5.03
CA THR A 42 -5.39 -4.80 -4.49
C THR A 42 -5.57 -4.50 -2.99
N ALA A 43 -4.48 -4.39 -2.23
CA ALA A 43 -4.53 -4.04 -0.81
C ALA A 43 -5.04 -2.60 -0.59
N VAL A 44 -4.68 -1.67 -1.48
CA VAL A 44 -5.14 -0.27 -1.48
C VAL A 44 -6.63 -0.21 -1.75
N ILE A 45 -7.11 -0.95 -2.75
CA ILE A 45 -8.54 -1.02 -3.10
C ILE A 45 -9.35 -1.62 -1.95
N ILE A 46 -8.86 -2.69 -1.31
CA ILE A 46 -9.51 -3.28 -0.13
C ILE A 46 -9.61 -2.24 0.99
N ALA A 47 -8.55 -1.49 1.28
CA ALA A 47 -8.57 -0.44 2.28
C ALA A 47 -9.54 0.70 1.94
N MET A 48 -9.65 1.04 0.65
CA MET A 48 -10.56 2.05 0.13
C MET A 48 -12.02 1.61 0.30
N VAL A 49 -12.34 0.35 0.01
CA VAL A 49 -13.69 -0.20 0.19
C VAL A 49 -14.06 -0.26 1.68
N LEU A 50 -13.14 -0.63 2.56
CA LEU A 50 -13.42 -0.78 4.00
C LEU A 50 -13.51 0.54 4.76
N TYR A 51 -12.67 1.53 4.40
CA TYR A 51 -12.47 2.74 5.20
C TYR A 51 -12.62 4.05 4.40
N GLY A 52 -13.05 3.95 3.15
CA GLY A 52 -13.19 5.06 2.21
C GLY A 52 -11.87 5.51 1.58
N PRO A 53 -11.88 6.57 0.76
CA PRO A 53 -10.72 7.08 0.04
C PRO A 53 -9.50 7.33 0.95
N ILE A 54 -9.74 7.85 2.15
CA ILE A 54 -8.71 8.14 3.15
C ILE A 54 -7.98 6.87 3.61
N GLY A 55 -8.70 5.75 3.73
CA GLY A 55 -8.10 4.46 4.07
C GLY A 55 -7.20 3.93 2.97
N GLY A 56 -7.63 4.07 1.71
CA GLY A 56 -6.83 3.74 0.54
C GLY A 56 -5.54 4.57 0.48
N ILE A 57 -5.65 5.89 0.59
CA ILE A 57 -4.50 6.81 0.62
C ILE A 57 -3.52 6.44 1.75
N ALA A 58 -4.03 6.16 2.95
CA ALA A 58 -3.19 5.77 4.08
C ALA A 58 -2.42 4.46 3.80
N VAL A 59 -3.04 3.47 3.17
CA VAL A 59 -2.37 2.21 2.81
C VAL A 59 -1.37 2.40 1.68
N ALA A 60 -1.73 3.17 0.64
CA ALA A 60 -0.85 3.50 -0.48
C ALA A 60 0.43 4.22 -0.01
N LEU A 61 0.28 5.25 0.83
CA LEU A 61 1.42 5.96 1.42
C LEU A 61 2.31 5.03 2.23
N ASN A 62 1.72 4.24 3.13
CA ASN A 62 2.51 3.37 4.00
C ASN A 62 3.22 2.24 3.23
N LYS A 63 2.57 1.62 2.22
CA LYS A 63 3.24 0.58 1.41
C LYS A 63 4.44 1.17 0.66
N SER A 64 4.27 2.35 0.06
CA SER A 64 5.32 3.01 -0.72
C SER A 64 6.46 3.48 0.18
N LEU A 65 6.17 4.06 1.36
CA LEU A 65 7.21 4.43 2.33
C LEU A 65 8.03 3.23 2.79
N VAL A 66 7.38 2.09 3.08
CA VAL A 66 8.08 0.88 3.49
C VAL A 66 8.99 0.36 2.37
N HIS A 67 8.50 0.39 1.12
CA HIS A 67 9.28 -0.05 -0.03
C HIS A 67 10.47 0.89 -0.31
N ILE A 68 10.27 2.22 -0.22
CA ILE A 68 11.32 3.24 -0.36
C ILE A 68 12.46 2.99 0.64
N VAL A 69 12.11 2.76 1.91
CA VAL A 69 13.09 2.62 3.00
C VAL A 69 13.88 1.31 2.89
N ILE A 70 13.26 0.23 2.41
CA ILE A 70 13.88 -1.10 2.38
C ILE A 70 14.66 -1.34 1.08
N ILE A 71 14.18 -0.85 -0.06
CA ILE A 71 14.71 -1.20 -1.38
C ILE A 71 15.38 -0.01 -2.07
N SER A 72 14.77 1.17 -2.01
CA SER A 72 15.11 2.31 -2.89
C SER A 72 16.31 3.14 -2.43
N ALA A 73 17.32 2.53 -1.80
CA ALA A 73 18.55 3.22 -1.38
C ALA A 73 19.35 3.82 -2.55
N GLY A 74 19.08 3.42 -3.80
CA GLY A 74 19.78 3.91 -5.01
C GLY A 74 19.04 4.94 -5.88
N ASP A 75 17.70 4.92 -5.90
CA ASP A 75 16.87 5.68 -6.88
C ASP A 75 16.02 6.80 -6.24
N PHE A 76 16.29 7.16 -4.99
CA PHE A 76 15.54 8.18 -4.22
C PHE A 76 14.01 7.93 -4.11
N GLY A 77 13.52 6.76 -4.54
CA GLY A 77 12.11 6.39 -4.49
C GLY A 77 11.22 7.11 -5.50
N VAL A 78 11.78 7.60 -6.62
CA VAL A 78 11.02 8.37 -7.64
C VAL A 78 9.87 7.54 -8.22
N GLY A 79 10.07 6.23 -8.46
CA GLY A 79 9.00 5.35 -8.94
C GLY A 79 7.84 5.20 -7.95
N GLU A 80 8.14 5.13 -6.66
CA GLU A 80 7.12 4.99 -5.61
C GLU A 80 6.37 6.29 -5.33
N MET A 81 7.02 7.43 -5.59
CA MET A 81 6.38 8.76 -5.57
C MET A 81 5.40 8.93 -6.74
N ILE A 82 5.73 8.40 -7.92
CA ILE A 82 4.83 8.40 -9.08
C ILE A 82 3.65 7.48 -8.84
N ALA A 83 3.84 6.33 -8.17
CA ALA A 83 2.73 5.43 -7.83
C ALA A 83 1.65 6.08 -6.94
N PHE A 84 1.91 7.26 -6.38
CA PHE A 84 0.96 8.03 -5.59
C PHE A 84 0.26 9.17 -6.36
N VAL A 85 0.75 9.56 -7.55
CA VAL A 85 0.23 10.66 -8.40
C VAL A 85 -0.58 10.08 -9.56
#